data_AF-A0A210P7V2-F1
#
_entry.id   AF-A0A210P7V2-F1
#
_cell.length_a   1.000
_cell.length_b   1.000
_cell.length_c   1.000
_cell.angle_alpha   90.00
_cell.angle_beta   90.00
_cell.angle_gamma   90.00
#
_symmetry.space_group_name_H-M   'P 1'
#
loop_
_entity.id
_entity.type
_entity.pdbx_description
1 polymer ?
#
loop_
_entity_poly.entity_id
_entity_poly.type
_entity_poly.pdbx_seq_one_letter_code
_entity_poly.pdbx_strand_id
1 'polypeptide(L)'
;MEYLKLIGIVIIILGFAFKLDTIAVVVAAALATGLVSGMSIPHVLTILGKGFMDNRMVSLFFLTLPMIGVVESHGLKQAAVNGISKIKNLSAGKIFNLYLAIREITDAMGIALSGQVQFIRPLINPMAQAAASVKKTLTDKQVDLIKARAAATDNFGNFFSQNLFIASSGVLLMSSTMKSLGYTATPANIVLYSIPMAVITFLITAYYNRRFDKQFEV
;
A
#
# COMPACT_ATOMS: atom_id res chain seq x y z
N MET A 1 18.89 -25.70 30.46
CA MET A 1 19.27 -24.27 30.58
C MET A 1 19.17 -23.51 29.25
N GLU A 2 19.24 -24.15 28.07
CA GLU A 2 19.12 -23.42 26.80
C GLU A 2 17.71 -22.93 26.47
N TYR A 3 16.66 -23.67 26.86
CA TYR A 3 15.26 -23.29 26.61
C TYR A 3 14.84 -21.97 27.25
N LEU A 4 15.51 -21.55 28.34
CA LEU A 4 15.27 -20.25 28.98
C LEU A 4 15.57 -19.08 28.04
N LYS A 5 16.51 -19.25 27.10
CA LYS A 5 16.83 -18.24 26.07
C LYS A 5 15.64 -17.99 25.12
N LEU A 6 14.66 -18.89 25.06
CA LEU A 6 13.45 -18.75 24.25
C LEU A 6 12.32 -17.97 24.96
N ILE A 7 12.57 -17.41 26.14
CA ILE A 7 11.57 -16.64 26.90
C ILE A 7 10.96 -15.49 26.09
N GLY A 8 11.73 -14.89 25.18
CA GLY A 8 11.24 -13.86 24.27
C GLY A 8 10.07 -14.31 23.39
N ILE A 9 10.07 -15.58 22.94
CA ILE A 9 8.97 -16.13 22.13
C ILE A 9 7.68 -16.17 22.96
N VAL A 10 7.76 -16.58 24.22
CA VAL A 10 6.61 -16.61 25.13
C VAL A 10 6.07 -15.20 25.38
N ILE A 11 6.97 -14.23 25.58
CA ILE A 11 6.59 -12.81 25.75
C ILE A 11 5.86 -12.30 24.51
N ILE A 12 6.34 -12.62 23.31
CA ILE A 12 5.69 -12.22 22.04
C ILE A 12 4.30 -12.84 21.92
N ILE A 13 4.18 -14.16 22.15
CA ILE A 13 2.90 -14.88 22.04
C ILE A 13 1.87 -14.29 23.01
N LEU A 14 2.23 -14.12 24.28
CA LEU A 14 1.34 -13.56 25.29
C LEU A 14 1.01 -12.10 24.99
N GLY A 15 2.01 -11.29 24.63
CA GLY A 15 1.80 -9.88 24.32
C GLY A 15 0.82 -9.66 23.16
N PHE A 16 0.95 -10.44 22.09
CA PHE A 16 0.02 -10.38 20.96
C PHE A 16 -1.35 -10.98 21.29
N ALA A 17 -1.41 -12.06 22.08
CA ALA A 17 -2.68 -12.62 22.54
C ALA A 17 -3.49 -11.62 23.38
N PHE A 18 -2.82 -10.83 24.22
CA PHE A 18 -3.44 -9.75 25.01
C PHE A 18 -3.60 -8.43 24.24
N LYS A 19 -3.25 -8.38 22.95
CA LYS A 19 -3.32 -7.17 22.09
C LYS A 19 -2.56 -5.97 22.68
N LEU A 20 -1.44 -6.23 23.36
CA LEU A 20 -0.55 -5.18 23.85
C LEU A 20 0.18 -4.49 22.70
N ASP A 21 0.78 -3.33 22.98
CA ASP A 21 1.55 -2.57 21.99
C ASP A 21 2.69 -3.43 21.39
N THR A 22 2.68 -3.55 20.07
CA THR A 22 3.59 -4.44 19.33
C THR A 22 5.05 -4.09 19.56
N ILE A 23 5.38 -2.79 19.61
CA ILE A 23 6.76 -2.33 19.74
C ILE A 23 7.25 -2.64 21.16
N ALA A 24 6.45 -2.30 22.19
CA ALA A 24 6.77 -2.58 23.58
C ALA A 24 6.99 -4.07 23.83
N VAL A 25 6.12 -4.93 23.26
CA VAL A 25 6.24 -6.39 23.37
C VAL A 25 7.54 -6.90 22.74
N VAL A 26 7.88 -6.43 21.53
CA VAL A 26 9.10 -6.85 20.83
C VAL A 26 10.36 -6.39 21.59
N VAL A 27 10.37 -5.15 22.09
CA VAL A 27 11.49 -4.62 22.88
C VAL A 27 11.64 -5.39 24.20
N ALA A 28 10.56 -5.65 24.91
CA ALA A 28 10.57 -6.41 26.16
C ALA A 28 11.07 -7.85 25.93
N ALA A 29 10.63 -8.50 24.84
CA ALA A 29 11.09 -9.84 24.46
C ALA A 29 12.58 -9.87 24.13
N ALA A 30 13.08 -8.86 23.39
CA ALA A 30 14.50 -8.74 23.07
C ALA A 30 15.35 -8.50 24.33
N LEU A 31 14.89 -7.63 25.24
CA LEU A 31 15.56 -7.38 26.53
C LEU A 31 15.61 -8.64 27.39
N ALA A 32 14.46 -9.30 27.60
CA ALA A 32 14.38 -10.51 28.40
C ALA A 32 15.27 -11.64 27.83
N THR A 33 15.26 -11.82 26.51
CA THR A 33 16.10 -12.82 25.82
C THR A 33 17.59 -12.52 25.99
N GLY A 34 17.99 -11.26 25.81
CA GLY A 34 19.37 -10.83 25.99
C GLY A 34 19.87 -11.04 27.42
N LEU A 35 19.08 -10.62 28.41
CA LEU A 35 19.42 -10.76 29.83
C LEU A 35 19.52 -12.23 30.26
N VAL A 36 18.56 -13.06 29.86
CA VAL A 36 18.58 -14.51 30.17
C VAL A 36 19.73 -15.22 29.45
N SER A 37 20.21 -14.67 28.34
CA SER A 37 21.41 -15.18 27.63
C SER A 37 22.72 -14.74 28.29
N GLY A 38 22.68 -14.04 29.43
CA GLY A 38 23.86 -13.58 30.16
C GLY A 38 24.49 -12.29 29.60
N MET A 39 23.80 -11.59 28.69
CA MET A 39 24.28 -10.32 28.17
C MET A 39 24.07 -9.21 29.20
N SER A 40 25.05 -8.31 29.32
CA SER A 40 24.88 -7.09 30.12
C SER A 40 23.88 -6.14 29.45
N ILE A 41 23.16 -5.33 30.25
CA ILE A 41 22.21 -4.34 29.73
C ILE A 41 22.85 -3.43 28.66
N PRO A 42 24.06 -2.88 28.84
CA PRO A 42 24.69 -2.06 27.81
C PRO A 42 24.93 -2.84 26.50
N HIS A 43 25.27 -4.12 26.59
CA HIS A 43 25.50 -4.95 25.41
C HIS A 43 24.20 -5.22 24.64
N VAL A 44 23.10 -5.51 25.34
CA VAL A 44 21.77 -5.68 24.70
C VAL A 44 21.33 -4.39 24.01
N LEU A 45 21.48 -3.25 24.68
CA LEU A 45 21.17 -1.93 24.08
C LEU A 45 22.07 -1.64 22.86
N THR A 46 23.34 -2.04 22.90
CA THR A 46 24.25 -1.89 21.76
C THR A 46 23.79 -2.73 20.56
N ILE A 47 23.36 -3.97 20.78
CA ILE A 47 22.84 -4.84 19.71
C ILE A 47 21.56 -4.26 19.12
N LEU A 48 20.63 -3.80 19.97
CA LEU A 48 19.39 -3.15 19.52
C LEU A 48 19.71 -1.91 18.67
N GLY A 49 20.57 -1.02 19.17
CA GLY A 49 21.00 0.17 18.44
C GLY A 49 21.68 -0.15 17.11
N LYS A 50 22.56 -1.15 17.09
CA LYS A 50 23.18 -1.64 15.85
C LYS A 50 22.14 -2.16 14.86
N GLY A 51 21.12 -2.90 15.33
CA GLY A 51 20.01 -3.35 14.50
C GLY A 51 19.25 -2.20 13.83
N PHE A 52 19.00 -1.11 14.54
CA PHE A 52 18.41 0.11 13.97
C PHE A 52 19.33 0.78 12.94
N MET A 53 20.63 0.89 13.23
CA MET A 53 21.60 1.47 12.30
C MET A 53 21.77 0.64 11.03
N ASP A 54 21.84 -0.68 11.16
CA ASP A 54 21.95 -1.61 10.05
C ASP A 54 20.71 -1.58 9.15
N ASN A 55 19.55 -1.25 9.73
CA ASN A 55 18.28 -1.07 9.05
C ASN A 55 17.89 0.40 8.89
N ARG A 56 18.87 1.33 8.82
CA ARG A 56 18.61 2.78 8.67
C ARG A 56 17.66 3.15 7.54
N MET A 57 17.56 2.31 6.48
CA MET A 57 16.58 2.51 5.40
C MET A 57 15.13 2.51 5.90
N VAL A 58 14.82 1.71 6.92
CA VAL A 58 13.52 1.72 7.59
C VAL A 58 13.31 3.06 8.30
N SER A 59 14.34 3.60 8.95
CA SER A 59 14.30 4.92 9.58
C SER A 59 14.21 6.07 8.57
N LEU A 60 14.77 5.92 7.35
CA LEU A 60 14.66 6.95 6.29
C LEU A 60 13.22 7.17 5.81
N PHE A 61 12.30 6.22 6.03
CA PHE A 61 10.87 6.46 5.82
C PHE A 61 10.36 7.68 6.61
N PHE A 62 10.89 7.95 7.79
CA PHE A 62 10.53 9.15 8.56
C PHE A 62 10.83 10.45 7.82
N LEU A 63 11.81 10.48 6.91
CA LEU A 63 12.08 11.66 6.06
C LEU A 63 11.06 11.81 4.92
N THR A 64 10.48 10.69 4.47
CA THR A 64 9.45 10.71 3.42
C THR A 64 8.10 11.25 3.94
N LEU A 65 7.80 11.09 5.23
CA LEU A 65 6.56 11.58 5.83
C LEU A 65 6.40 13.12 5.74
N PRO A 66 7.37 13.96 6.13
CA PRO A 66 7.32 15.40 5.90
C PRO A 66 7.23 15.77 4.42
N MET A 67 7.94 15.05 3.54
CA MET A 67 7.89 15.30 2.10
C MET A 67 6.47 15.08 1.56
N ILE A 68 5.84 13.96 1.91
CA ILE A 68 4.44 13.66 1.57
C ILE A 68 3.54 14.75 2.17
N GLY A 69 3.73 15.11 3.44
CA GLY A 69 2.95 16.16 4.11
C GLY A 69 3.02 17.52 3.41
N VAL A 70 4.19 17.92 2.91
CA VAL A 70 4.35 19.15 2.12
C VAL A 70 3.64 19.03 0.78
N VAL A 71 3.80 17.91 0.08
CA VAL A 71 3.16 17.69 -1.22
C VAL A 71 1.63 17.65 -1.11
N GLU A 72 1.11 17.02 -0.06
CA GLU A 72 -0.32 16.97 0.24
C GLU A 72 -0.87 18.32 0.71
N SER A 73 -0.11 19.10 1.51
CA SER A 73 -0.53 20.42 1.97
C SER A 73 -0.64 21.44 0.83
N HIS A 74 0.15 21.27 -0.23
CA HIS A 74 0.04 22.04 -1.47
C HIS A 74 -1.06 21.53 -2.42
N GLY A 75 -1.84 20.55 -1.98
CA GLY A 75 -3.07 20.14 -2.64
C GLY A 75 -2.87 19.17 -3.80
N LEU A 76 -1.77 18.40 -3.86
CA LEU A 76 -1.53 17.48 -4.98
C LEU A 76 -2.65 16.44 -5.12
N LYS A 77 -3.17 15.97 -3.99
CA LYS A 77 -4.34 15.09 -3.94
C LYS A 77 -5.57 15.76 -4.55
N GLN A 78 -5.88 17.00 -4.16
CA GLN A 78 -6.99 17.78 -4.70
C GLN A 78 -6.79 18.07 -6.18
N ALA A 79 -5.56 18.30 -6.64
CA ALA A 79 -5.23 18.47 -8.04
C ALA A 79 -5.52 17.19 -8.85
N ALA A 80 -5.16 16.01 -8.33
CA ALA A 80 -5.50 14.73 -8.95
C ALA A 80 -7.03 14.51 -9.01
N VAL A 81 -7.74 14.79 -7.91
CA VAL A 81 -9.22 14.73 -7.84
C VAL A 81 -9.86 15.64 -8.88
N ASN A 82 -9.42 16.91 -8.93
CA ASN A 82 -9.92 17.93 -9.84
C ASN A 82 -9.56 17.64 -11.30
N GLY A 83 -8.41 17.03 -11.55
CA GLY A 83 -8.00 16.59 -12.87
C GLY A 83 -8.95 15.53 -13.42
N ILE A 84 -9.26 14.51 -12.60
CA ILE A 84 -10.21 13.45 -12.97
C ILE A 84 -11.62 14.01 -13.17
N SER A 85 -12.10 14.87 -12.27
CA SER A 85 -13.48 15.38 -12.31
C SER A 85 -13.78 16.28 -13.51
N LYS A 86 -12.76 16.93 -14.09
CA LYS A 86 -12.89 17.79 -15.29
C LYS A 86 -13.04 17.00 -16.58
N ILE A 87 -12.71 15.71 -16.59
CA ILE A 87 -12.72 14.91 -17.80
C ILE A 87 -14.16 14.44 -18.09
N LYS A 88 -14.68 14.89 -19.22
CA LYS A 88 -16.02 14.56 -19.73
C LYS A 88 -15.93 13.62 -20.92
N ASN A 89 -17.04 12.95 -21.23
CA ASN A 89 -17.21 12.10 -22.42
C ASN A 89 -16.34 10.83 -22.49
N LEU A 90 -15.97 10.26 -21.34
CA LEU A 90 -15.39 8.91 -21.28
C LEU A 90 -16.48 7.86 -21.01
N SER A 91 -16.29 6.64 -21.53
CA SER A 91 -17.09 5.48 -21.10
C SER A 91 -16.75 5.08 -19.67
N ALA A 92 -17.63 4.33 -19.01
CA ALA A 92 -17.43 3.86 -17.64
C ALA A 92 -16.09 3.11 -17.47
N GLY A 93 -15.76 2.20 -18.39
CA GLY A 93 -14.50 1.46 -18.40
C GLY A 93 -13.28 2.35 -18.61
N LYS A 94 -13.36 3.38 -19.45
CA LYS A 94 -12.27 4.37 -19.61
C LYS A 94 -12.06 5.21 -18.35
N ILE A 95 -13.13 5.56 -17.64
CA ILE A 95 -13.04 6.25 -16.34
C ILE A 95 -12.27 5.38 -15.34
N PHE A 96 -12.59 4.08 -15.27
CA PHE A 96 -11.87 3.15 -14.40
C PHE A 96 -10.40 2.99 -14.79
N ASN A 97 -10.07 2.89 -16.08
CA ASN A 97 -8.68 2.78 -16.53
C ASN A 97 -7.87 4.04 -16.23
N LEU A 98 -8.45 5.21 -16.46
CA LEU A 98 -7.81 6.47 -16.12
C LEU A 98 -7.56 6.59 -14.62
N TYR A 99 -8.56 6.23 -13.82
CA TYR A 99 -8.44 6.21 -12.38
C TYR A 99 -7.34 5.24 -11.91
N LEU A 100 -7.28 4.03 -12.49
CA LEU A 100 -6.24 3.06 -12.20
C LEU A 100 -4.84 3.62 -12.47
N ALA A 101 -4.62 4.23 -13.65
CA ALA A 101 -3.33 4.84 -13.98
C ALA A 101 -2.94 5.92 -12.96
N ILE A 102 -3.89 6.78 -12.59
CA ILE A 102 -3.64 7.83 -11.60
C ILE A 102 -3.34 7.22 -10.25
N ARG A 103 -4.05 6.15 -9.86
CA ARG A 103 -3.80 5.43 -8.61
C ARG A 103 -2.38 4.85 -8.56
N GLU A 104 -1.95 4.17 -9.63
CA GLU A 104 -0.60 3.59 -9.71
C GLU A 104 0.49 4.67 -9.64
N ILE A 105 0.29 5.80 -10.33
CA ILE A 105 1.23 6.94 -10.29
C ILE A 105 1.29 7.54 -8.88
N THR A 106 0.14 7.79 -8.24
CA THR A 106 0.11 8.35 -6.89
C THR A 106 0.72 7.40 -5.87
N ASP A 107 0.49 6.09 -6.00
CA ASP A 107 1.11 5.10 -5.14
C ASP A 107 2.63 5.10 -5.33
N ALA A 108 3.13 5.18 -6.56
CA ALA A 108 4.58 5.29 -6.83
C ALA A 108 5.20 6.55 -6.21
N MET A 109 4.43 7.64 -6.10
CA MET A 109 4.83 8.88 -5.43
C MET A 109 4.65 8.86 -3.91
N GLY A 110 4.09 7.78 -3.34
CA GLY A 110 3.79 7.67 -1.91
C GLY A 110 2.60 8.52 -1.45
N ILE A 111 1.73 8.94 -2.38
CA ILE A 111 0.56 9.77 -2.08
C ILE A 111 -0.64 8.86 -1.84
N ALA A 112 -1.19 8.92 -0.64
CA ALA A 112 -2.36 8.14 -0.28
C ALA A 112 -3.64 8.79 -0.84
N LEU A 113 -4.04 8.41 -2.06
CA LEU A 113 -5.39 8.72 -2.53
C LEU A 113 -6.40 8.10 -1.57
N SER A 114 -7.34 8.93 -1.09
CA SER A 114 -8.35 8.45 -0.15
C SER A 114 -9.08 7.26 -0.78
N GLY A 115 -9.12 6.11 -0.12
CA GLY A 115 -9.64 4.88 -0.73
C GLY A 115 -11.16 4.90 -0.97
N GLN A 116 -11.72 3.69 -1.11
CA GLN A 116 -13.13 3.36 -1.32
C GLN A 116 -14.18 4.39 -0.84
N VAL A 117 -14.16 4.79 0.43
CA VAL A 117 -15.23 5.60 1.03
C VAL A 117 -15.22 7.05 0.55
N GLN A 118 -14.03 7.63 0.37
CA GLN A 118 -13.87 9.07 0.15
C GLN A 118 -13.63 9.43 -1.32
N PHE A 119 -13.24 8.46 -2.16
CA PHE A 119 -12.95 8.71 -3.57
C PHE A 119 -13.81 7.88 -4.51
N ILE A 120 -13.89 6.56 -4.29
CA ILE A 120 -14.70 5.70 -5.15
C ILE A 120 -16.18 6.03 -5.04
N ARG A 121 -16.73 6.00 -3.83
CA ARG A 121 -18.18 6.19 -3.60
C ARG A 121 -18.71 7.55 -4.06
N PRO A 122 -18.11 8.71 -3.70
CA PRO A 122 -18.68 10.01 -4.04
C PRO A 122 -18.27 10.54 -5.42
N LEU A 123 -17.24 10.00 -6.06
CA LEU A 123 -16.71 10.54 -7.32
C LEU A 123 -16.68 9.51 -8.45
N ILE A 124 -15.83 8.47 -8.34
CA ILE A 124 -15.58 7.55 -9.47
C ILE A 124 -16.82 6.75 -9.83
N ASN A 125 -17.56 6.24 -8.83
CA ASN A 125 -18.79 5.49 -9.06
C ASN A 125 -19.89 6.37 -9.70
N PRO A 126 -20.25 7.54 -9.15
CA PRO A 126 -21.21 8.45 -9.79
C PRO A 126 -20.81 8.86 -11.21
N MET A 127 -19.53 9.14 -11.47
CA MET A 127 -19.03 9.47 -12.81
C MET A 127 -19.22 8.30 -13.79
N ALA A 128 -18.90 7.07 -13.37
CA ALA A 128 -19.08 5.88 -14.20
C ALA A 128 -20.56 5.58 -14.47
N GLN A 129 -21.43 5.75 -13.47
CA GLN A 129 -22.88 5.60 -13.64
C GLN A 129 -23.43 6.66 -14.61
N ALA A 130 -23.02 7.92 -14.46
CA ALA A 130 -23.43 8.99 -15.37
C ALA A 130 -22.99 8.70 -16.80
N ALA A 131 -21.74 8.27 -17.01
CA ALA A 131 -21.21 7.89 -18.32
C ALA A 131 -21.96 6.72 -18.97
N ALA A 132 -22.30 5.69 -18.19
CA ALA A 132 -23.04 4.54 -18.69
C ALA A 132 -24.52 4.88 -19.00
N SER A 133 -25.11 5.79 -18.23
CA SER A 133 -26.51 6.21 -18.38
C SER A 133 -26.79 7.03 -19.64
N VAL A 134 -25.77 7.63 -20.26
CA VAL A 134 -25.90 8.40 -21.51
C VAL A 134 -26.42 7.55 -22.66
N LYS A 135 -25.97 6.28 -22.73
CA LYS A 135 -26.32 5.38 -23.84
C LYS A 135 -27.62 4.60 -23.59
N LYS A 136 -27.96 4.33 -22.33
CA LYS A 136 -29.11 3.53 -21.94
C LYS A 136 -29.48 3.77 -20.47
N THR A 137 -30.76 3.73 -20.15
CA THR A 137 -31.21 3.67 -18.75
C THR A 137 -30.66 2.41 -18.07
N LEU A 138 -29.97 2.60 -16.94
CA LEU A 138 -29.35 1.51 -16.22
C LEU A 138 -30.38 0.70 -15.43
N THR A 139 -30.23 -0.62 -15.46
CA THR A 139 -30.92 -1.52 -14.53
C THR A 139 -30.22 -1.54 -13.17
N ASP A 140 -30.93 -1.91 -12.10
CA ASP A 140 -30.34 -2.03 -10.75
C ASP A 140 -29.12 -2.95 -10.72
N LYS A 141 -29.18 -4.06 -11.47
CA LYS A 141 -28.04 -4.98 -11.63
C LYS A 141 -26.82 -4.30 -12.25
N GLN A 142 -27.02 -3.45 -13.25
CA GLN A 142 -25.92 -2.71 -13.88
C GLN A 142 -25.35 -1.65 -12.94
N VAL A 143 -26.20 -0.96 -12.19
CA VAL A 143 -25.77 0.00 -11.16
C VAL A 143 -24.88 -0.68 -10.12
N ASP A 144 -25.29 -1.84 -9.61
CA ASP A 144 -24.48 -2.60 -8.65
C ASP A 144 -23.19 -3.14 -9.26
N LEU A 145 -23.21 -3.55 -10.52
CA LEU A 145 -22.00 -3.99 -11.23
C LEU A 145 -21.01 -2.85 -11.43
N ILE A 146 -21.48 -1.62 -11.69
CA ILE A 146 -20.64 -0.41 -11.75
C ILE A 146 -20.01 -0.12 -10.38
N LYS A 147 -20.79 -0.21 -9.28
CA LYS A 147 -20.25 -0.04 -7.91
C LYS A 147 -19.15 -1.06 -7.62
N ALA A 148 -19.41 -2.33 -7.93
CA ALA A 148 -18.45 -3.42 -7.74
C ALA A 148 -17.19 -3.20 -8.58
N ARG A 149 -17.33 -2.75 -9.82
CA ARG A 149 -16.21 -2.49 -10.72
C ARG A 149 -15.37 -1.30 -10.28
N ALA A 150 -16.01 -0.23 -9.79
CA ALA A 150 -15.33 0.92 -9.22
C ALA A 150 -14.51 0.52 -8.00
N ALA A 151 -15.09 -0.28 -7.09
CA ALA A 151 -14.39 -0.78 -5.92
C ALA A 151 -13.22 -1.72 -6.29
N ALA A 152 -13.44 -2.63 -7.24
CA ALA A 152 -12.39 -3.52 -7.72
C ALA A 152 -11.19 -2.75 -8.29
N THR A 153 -11.45 -1.68 -9.05
CA THR A 153 -10.38 -0.87 -9.67
C THR A 153 -9.48 -0.18 -8.65
N ASP A 154 -10.02 0.40 -7.56
CA ASP A 154 -9.21 0.97 -6.46
C ASP A 154 -8.38 -0.12 -5.76
N ASN A 155 -8.98 -1.28 -5.52
CA ASN A 155 -8.27 -2.38 -4.87
C ASN A 155 -7.14 -2.94 -5.74
N PHE A 156 -7.36 -3.11 -7.05
CA PHE A 156 -6.32 -3.59 -7.95
C PHE A 156 -5.17 -2.59 -8.07
N GLY A 157 -5.48 -1.30 -8.26
CA GLY A 157 -4.46 -0.26 -8.26
C GLY A 157 -3.67 -0.30 -6.96
N ASN A 158 -4.33 -0.01 -5.84
CA ASN A 158 -3.65 0.09 -4.55
C ASN A 158 -2.81 -1.15 -4.19
N PHE A 159 -3.35 -2.35 -4.39
CA PHE A 159 -2.65 -3.58 -4.00
C PHE A 159 -1.42 -3.87 -4.86
N PHE A 160 -1.50 -3.69 -6.18
CA PHE A 160 -0.41 -4.05 -7.08
C PHE A 160 0.60 -2.93 -7.30
N SER A 161 0.28 -1.67 -6.98
CA SER A 161 1.22 -0.54 -7.04
C SER A 161 1.78 -0.04 -5.72
N GLN A 162 1.29 -0.48 -4.54
CA GLN A 162 1.83 -0.02 -3.24
C GLN A 162 3.36 -0.18 -3.11
N ASN A 163 3.93 -1.22 -3.74
CA ASN A 163 5.36 -1.51 -3.68
C ASN A 163 6.20 -0.68 -4.67
N LEU A 164 5.58 0.16 -5.50
CA LEU A 164 6.30 1.12 -6.35
C LEU A 164 6.91 2.25 -5.53
N PHE A 165 6.38 2.50 -4.32
CA PHE A 165 6.99 3.42 -3.39
C PHE A 165 8.12 2.75 -2.60
N ILE A 166 9.33 3.28 -2.73
CA ILE A 166 10.54 2.73 -2.11
C ILE A 166 10.46 2.64 -0.59
N ALA A 167 9.69 3.53 0.04
CA ALA A 167 9.55 3.59 1.48
C ALA A 167 8.22 2.97 1.96
N SER A 168 7.54 2.20 1.11
CA SER A 168 6.41 1.38 1.54
C SER A 168 6.88 0.33 2.55
N SER A 169 6.03 0.04 3.54
CA SER A 169 6.34 -0.90 4.62
C SER A 169 6.69 -2.30 4.09
N GLY A 170 6.02 -2.76 3.03
CA GLY A 170 6.30 -4.04 2.38
C GLY A 170 7.70 -4.10 1.77
N VAL A 171 8.12 -3.05 1.04
CA VAL A 171 9.46 -2.98 0.42
C VAL A 171 10.55 -2.97 1.48
N LEU A 172 10.38 -2.19 2.54
CA LEU A 172 11.35 -2.08 3.64
C LEU A 172 11.48 -3.38 4.42
N LEU A 173 10.36 -4.07 4.68
CA LEU A 173 10.36 -5.37 5.34
C LEU A 173 11.06 -6.44 4.48
N MET A 174 10.74 -6.51 3.19
CA MET A 174 11.38 -7.44 2.27
C MET A 174 12.89 -7.19 2.17
N SER A 175 13.31 -5.92 2.01
CA SER A 175 14.74 -5.58 1.91
C SER A 175 15.51 -5.92 3.18
N SER A 176 14.97 -5.57 4.36
CA SER A 176 15.61 -5.86 5.65
C SER A 176 15.71 -7.37 5.92
N THR A 177 14.67 -8.13 5.57
CA THR A 177 14.67 -9.59 5.69
C THR A 177 15.67 -10.24 4.73
N MET A 178 15.70 -9.80 3.47
CA MET A 178 16.68 -10.33 2.50
C MET A 178 18.11 -10.04 2.95
N LYS A 179 18.37 -8.84 3.48
CA LYS A 179 19.66 -8.46 4.04
C LYS A 179 20.07 -9.33 5.22
N SER A 180 19.15 -9.65 6.14
CA SER A 180 19.46 -10.52 7.29
C SER A 180 19.79 -11.96 6.89
N LEU A 181 19.27 -12.42 5.75
CA LEU A 181 19.56 -13.72 5.14
C LEU A 181 20.85 -13.71 4.28
N GLY A 182 21.54 -12.57 4.16
CA GLY A 182 22.78 -12.43 3.38
C GLY A 182 22.59 -12.08 1.90
N TYR A 183 21.36 -11.76 1.46
CA TYR A 183 21.09 -11.32 0.09
C TYR A 183 21.20 -9.79 -0.05
N THR A 184 21.76 -9.34 -1.17
CA THR A 184 21.93 -7.91 -1.50
C THR A 184 20.70 -7.30 -2.20
N ALA A 185 19.50 -7.56 -1.67
CA ALA A 185 18.26 -6.98 -2.20
C ALA A 185 18.01 -5.59 -1.61
N THR A 186 18.34 -4.55 -2.38
CA THR A 186 18.06 -3.16 -1.98
C THR A 186 16.57 -2.82 -2.15
N PRO A 187 16.04 -1.81 -1.44
CA PRO A 187 14.67 -1.33 -1.66
C PRO A 187 14.41 -0.94 -3.12
N ALA A 188 15.41 -0.33 -3.76
CA ALA A 188 15.34 0.05 -5.17
C ALA A 188 15.19 -1.16 -6.11
N ASN A 189 15.90 -2.26 -5.83
CA ASN A 189 15.75 -3.50 -6.61
C ASN A 189 14.31 -4.03 -6.51
N ILE A 190 13.74 -4.04 -5.30
CA ILE A 190 12.37 -4.52 -5.08
C ILE A 190 11.34 -3.66 -5.82
N VAL A 191 11.50 -2.33 -5.79
CA VAL A 191 10.65 -1.41 -6.57
C VAL A 191 10.78 -1.70 -8.07
N LEU A 192 12.00 -1.85 -8.58
CA LEU A 192 12.27 -2.17 -9.99
C LEU A 192 11.57 -3.46 -10.42
N TYR A 193 11.62 -4.50 -9.59
CA TYR A 193 10.92 -5.77 -9.85
C TYR A 193 9.40 -5.70 -9.63
N SER A 194 8.89 -4.66 -8.99
CA SER A 194 7.45 -4.42 -8.83
C SER A 194 6.83 -3.69 -10.02
N ILE A 195 7.62 -2.94 -10.80
CA ILE A 195 7.15 -2.20 -12.00
C ILE A 195 6.43 -3.11 -13.00
N PRO A 196 6.97 -4.29 -13.39
CA PRO A 196 6.27 -5.20 -14.30
C PRO A 196 4.89 -5.61 -13.79
N MET A 197 4.73 -5.79 -12.47
CA MET A 197 3.44 -6.17 -11.88
C MET A 197 2.40 -5.05 -11.98
N ALA A 198 2.80 -3.80 -11.80
CA ALA A 198 1.91 -2.65 -12.02
C ALA A 198 1.48 -2.57 -13.49
N VAL A 199 2.42 -2.69 -14.43
CA VAL A 199 2.11 -2.68 -15.87
C VAL A 199 1.16 -3.83 -16.25
N ILE A 200 1.40 -5.05 -15.77
CA ILE A 200 0.53 -6.20 -16.02
C ILE A 200 -0.87 -5.95 -15.44
N THR A 201 -0.95 -5.40 -14.23
CA THR A 201 -2.22 -5.06 -13.58
C THR A 201 -2.99 -4.03 -14.39
N PHE A 202 -2.32 -2.99 -14.86
CA PHE A 202 -2.92 -1.98 -15.74
C PHE A 202 -3.49 -2.61 -17.01
N LEU A 203 -2.71 -3.45 -17.71
CA LEU A 203 -3.13 -4.09 -18.95
C LEU A 203 -4.32 -5.05 -18.77
N ILE A 204 -4.25 -5.92 -17.75
CA ILE A 204 -5.32 -6.87 -17.43
C ILE A 204 -6.59 -6.13 -17.03
N THR A 205 -6.47 -5.12 -16.16
CA THR A 205 -7.62 -4.33 -15.71
C THR A 205 -8.21 -3.49 -16.84
N ALA A 206 -7.36 -2.96 -17.73
CA ALA A 206 -7.80 -2.25 -18.93
C ALA A 206 -8.60 -3.16 -19.86
N TYR A 207 -8.16 -4.40 -20.07
CA TYR A 207 -8.92 -5.39 -20.82
C TYR A 207 -10.23 -5.75 -20.11
N TYR A 208 -10.19 -5.97 -18.79
CA TYR A 208 -11.35 -6.27 -17.95
C TYR A 208 -12.41 -5.17 -18.00
N ASN A 209 -12.00 -3.91 -18.01
CA ASN A 209 -12.87 -2.73 -18.12
C ASN A 209 -13.36 -2.50 -19.56
N ARG A 210 -12.55 -2.83 -20.57
CA ARG A 210 -13.01 -2.79 -21.97
C ARG A 210 -14.10 -3.83 -22.23
N ARG A 211 -14.00 -5.03 -21.64
CA ARG A 211 -15.06 -6.05 -21.72
C ARG A 211 -16.33 -5.64 -20.98
N PHE A 212 -16.19 -4.81 -19.94
CA PHE A 212 -17.32 -4.20 -19.23
C PHE A 212 -18.08 -3.21 -20.10
N ASP A 213 -17.36 -2.32 -20.79
CA ASP A 213 -17.96 -1.30 -21.67
C ASP A 213 -18.85 -1.92 -22.76
N LYS A 214 -18.49 -3.10 -23.28
CA LYS A 214 -19.31 -3.84 -24.26
C LYS A 214 -20.72 -4.18 -23.77
N GLN A 215 -20.99 -4.16 -22.47
CA GLN A 215 -22.33 -4.38 -21.92
C GLN A 215 -23.24 -3.14 -22.04
N PHE A 216 -22.65 -2.00 -22.39
CA PHE A 216 -23.31 -0.70 -22.52
C PHE A 216 -23.19 -0.12 -23.94
N GLU A 217 -22.44 -0.77 -24.83
CA GLU A 217 -22.41 -0.48 -26.26
C GLU A 217 -23.62 -1.17 -26.91
N VAL A 218 -24.40 -0.39 -27.66
CA VAL A 218 -25.48 -0.88 -28.54
C VAL A 218 -24.86 -1.34 -29.85
#